data_AF-A0AAV3AGH2-F1
#
_entry.id   AF-A0AAV3AGH2-F1
#
_cell.length_a   1.000
_cell.length_b   1.000
_cell.length_c   1.000
_cell.angle_alpha   90.00
_cell.angle_beta   90.00
_cell.angle_gamma   90.00
#
_symmetry.space_group_name_H-M   'P 1'
#
loop_
_entity.id
_entity.type
_entity.pdbx_description
1 polymer ?
#
loop_
_entity_poly.entity_id
_entity_poly.type
_entity_poly.pdbx_seq_one_letter_code
_entity_poly.pdbx_strand_id
1 'polypeptide(L)'
;MAKAAVLLAACLSLQAEGSVLAKLLFGQAASLASLWTRLQKVLFSALLWMCKVVHIPGGLWEELCCVAHHSSSFKPCHRTDEYYGVFQLSNRQHCEDPKYKGKNQCNMVCENLLNLDFDDDVKCAFHILKINGIGTWKHLATKCQHGDLRSYIRGCHTGCQETNDKLQFNGLLCENEMSL
;
A
#
# COMPACT_ATOMS: atom_id res chain seq x y z
N MET A 1 1.71 -18.71 9.02
CA MET A 1 2.39 -18.51 10.33
C MET A 1 3.74 -17.80 10.18
N ALA A 2 4.70 -18.31 9.39
CA ALA A 2 6.03 -17.68 9.26
C ALA A 2 6.06 -16.35 8.46
N LYS A 3 5.24 -16.20 7.41
CA LYS A 3 5.20 -14.96 6.59
C LYS A 3 4.76 -13.73 7.39
N ALA A 4 3.68 -13.83 8.17
CA ALA A 4 3.15 -12.72 8.97
C ALA A 4 4.15 -12.22 10.04
N ALA A 5 4.88 -13.13 10.70
CA ALA A 5 5.86 -12.76 11.73
C ALA A 5 7.09 -12.03 11.15
N VAL A 6 7.53 -12.40 9.94
CA VAL A 6 8.63 -11.72 9.23
C VAL A 6 8.20 -10.33 8.74
N LEU A 7 6.95 -10.18 8.31
CA LEU A 7 6.39 -8.91 7.83
C LEU A 7 6.14 -7.90 8.98
N LEU A 8 5.70 -8.36 10.15
CA LEU A 8 5.53 -7.50 11.34
C LEU A 8 6.86 -6.92 11.86
N ALA A 9 7.93 -7.72 11.89
CA ALA A 9 9.25 -7.27 12.34
C ALA A 9 9.85 -6.19 11.42
N ALA A 10 9.56 -6.27 10.12
CA ALA A 10 9.98 -5.27 9.15
C ALA A 10 9.27 -3.93 9.38
N CYS A 11 8.00 -3.92 9.77
CA CYS A 11 7.28 -2.69 10.07
C CYS A 11 7.72 -2.01 11.37
N LEU A 12 8.06 -2.79 12.39
CA LEU A 12 8.73 -2.26 13.59
C LEU A 12 10.09 -1.64 13.24
N SER A 13 10.83 -2.25 12.32
CA SER A 13 12.11 -1.72 11.85
C SER A 13 11.94 -0.41 11.06
N LEU A 14 10.94 -0.32 10.17
CA LEU A 14 10.60 0.87 9.39
C LEU A 14 10.15 2.05 10.26
N GLN A 15 9.29 1.80 11.26
CA GLN A 15 8.88 2.84 12.22
C GLN A 15 10.07 3.29 13.08
N ALA A 16 11.06 2.44 13.29
CA ALA A 16 12.27 2.74 14.07
C ALA A 16 13.34 3.53 13.30
N GLU A 17 13.32 3.61 11.96
CA GLU A 17 14.34 4.33 11.17
C GLU A 17 14.38 5.86 11.44
N GLY A 18 13.32 6.41 12.04
CA GLY A 18 13.31 7.78 12.57
C GLY A 18 14.02 7.96 13.92
N SER A 19 14.41 6.87 14.60
CA SER A 19 15.04 6.90 15.93
C SER A 19 16.57 6.83 15.84
N VAL A 20 17.26 7.67 16.63
CA VAL A 20 18.74 7.69 16.73
C VAL A 20 19.30 6.32 17.14
N LEU A 21 18.53 5.55 17.92
CA LEU A 21 18.85 4.19 18.35
C LEU A 21 18.92 3.19 17.19
N ALA A 22 18.01 3.27 16.21
CA ALA A 22 18.09 2.39 15.04
C ALA A 22 19.36 2.66 14.22
N LYS A 23 19.73 3.93 14.03
CA LYS A 23 20.98 4.30 13.34
C LYS A 23 22.23 3.82 14.08
N LEU A 24 22.21 3.82 15.42
CA LEU A 24 23.32 3.34 16.25
C LEU A 24 23.41 1.81 16.27
N LEU A 25 22.29 1.10 16.36
CA LEU A 25 22.26 -0.37 16.40
C LEU A 25 22.59 -1.01 15.04
N PHE A 26 22.16 -0.39 13.93
CA PHE A 26 22.45 -0.89 12.58
C PHE A 26 23.75 -0.30 11.97
N GLY A 27 24.30 0.77 12.54
CA GLY A 27 25.47 1.48 12.01
C GLY A 27 26.84 0.96 12.45
N GLN A 28 26.92 0.01 13.40
CA GLN A 28 28.22 -0.41 13.97
C GLN A 28 28.86 -1.64 13.31
N ALA A 29 28.21 -2.30 12.36
CA ALA A 29 28.81 -3.38 11.59
C ALA A 29 28.57 -3.20 10.09
N ALA A 30 29.65 -3.15 9.29
CA ALA A 30 29.57 -3.02 7.84
C ALA A 30 28.70 -4.11 7.16
N SER A 31 28.61 -5.29 7.79
CA SER A 31 27.70 -6.37 7.39
C SER A 31 26.22 -5.97 7.53
N LEU A 32 25.84 -5.34 8.65
CA LEU A 32 24.48 -4.87 8.91
C LEU A 32 24.10 -3.69 8.02
N ALA A 33 25.03 -2.79 7.69
CA ALA A 33 24.77 -1.69 6.75
C ALA A 33 24.42 -2.21 5.34
N SER A 34 25.13 -3.23 4.85
CA SER A 34 24.88 -3.85 3.54
C SER A 34 23.60 -4.68 3.50
N LEU A 35 23.28 -5.39 4.59
CA LEU A 35 22.01 -6.07 4.80
C LEU A 35 20.85 -5.07 4.89
N TRP A 36 21.06 -3.94 5.54
CA TRP A 36 20.10 -2.84 5.65
C TRP A 36 19.90 -2.13 4.32
N THR A 37 20.94 -1.94 3.50
CA THR A 37 20.76 -1.41 2.12
C THR A 37 20.04 -2.41 1.22
N ARG A 38 20.26 -3.72 1.41
CA ARG A 38 19.52 -4.78 0.69
C ARG A 38 18.07 -4.85 1.15
N LEU A 39 17.80 -4.76 2.45
CA LEU A 39 16.45 -4.66 3.04
C LEU A 39 15.74 -3.39 2.59
N GLN A 40 16.40 -2.23 2.62
CA GLN A 40 15.87 -0.98 2.07
C GLN A 40 15.58 -1.10 0.59
N LYS A 41 16.42 -1.77 -0.20
CA LYS A 41 16.14 -2.03 -1.62
C LYS A 41 14.93 -2.94 -1.81
N VAL A 42 14.75 -3.94 -0.94
CA VAL A 42 13.56 -4.82 -0.90
C VAL A 42 12.30 -4.02 -0.51
N LEU A 43 12.42 -3.10 0.44
CA LEU A 43 11.35 -2.19 0.91
C LEU A 43 11.03 -1.09 -0.11
N PHE A 44 12.04 -0.53 -0.79
CA PHE A 44 11.87 0.37 -1.91
C PHE A 44 11.29 -0.36 -3.12
N SER A 45 11.64 -1.64 -3.33
CA SER A 45 10.94 -2.46 -4.30
C SER A 45 9.50 -2.74 -3.89
N ALA A 46 9.14 -2.77 -2.60
CA ALA A 46 7.74 -2.85 -2.13
C ALA A 46 6.95 -1.54 -2.32
N LEU A 47 7.56 -0.37 -2.10
CA LEU A 47 6.97 0.92 -2.46
C LEU A 47 6.78 1.09 -3.98
N LEU A 48 7.72 0.55 -4.76
CA LEU A 48 7.61 0.48 -6.22
C LEU A 48 6.64 -0.63 -6.67
N TRP A 49 6.44 -1.69 -5.88
CA TRP A 49 5.59 -2.84 -6.18
C TRP A 49 4.12 -2.45 -6.31
N MET A 50 3.63 -1.57 -5.44
CA MET A 50 2.21 -1.14 -5.44
C MET A 50 1.74 -0.52 -6.77
N CYS A 51 2.61 0.18 -7.52
CA CYS A 51 2.23 0.69 -8.85
C CYS A 51 2.99 -0.01 -10.01
N LYS A 52 4.15 -0.70 -9.82
CA LYS A 52 4.89 -1.37 -10.92
C LYS A 52 4.50 -2.82 -11.22
N VAL A 53 4.00 -3.59 -10.26
CA VAL A 53 3.78 -5.04 -10.42
C VAL A 53 2.30 -5.42 -10.35
N VAL A 54 1.49 -4.63 -9.63
CA VAL A 54 0.03 -4.79 -9.68
C VAL A 54 -0.43 -4.51 -11.11
N HIS A 55 -1.04 -5.53 -11.70
CA HIS A 55 -1.69 -5.49 -12.99
C HIS A 55 -2.85 -4.46 -12.96
N ILE A 56 -2.78 -3.41 -13.78
CA ILE A 56 -3.77 -2.32 -13.81
C ILE A 56 -4.60 -2.40 -15.10
N PRO A 57 -5.77 -3.06 -15.10
CA PRO A 57 -6.78 -2.88 -16.13
C PRO A 57 -7.55 -1.57 -15.83
N GLY A 58 -7.82 -0.79 -16.88
CA GLY A 58 -8.38 0.57 -16.80
C GLY A 58 -9.57 0.72 -15.85
N GLY A 59 -9.39 1.55 -14.83
CA GLY A 59 -10.29 1.81 -13.70
C GLY A 59 -9.59 2.65 -12.64
N LEU A 60 -10.23 2.92 -11.49
CA LEU A 60 -9.89 3.83 -10.35
C LEU A 60 -8.45 3.77 -9.76
N TRP A 61 -7.50 3.11 -10.40
CA TRP A 61 -6.13 2.89 -9.95
C TRP A 61 -5.27 4.15 -9.94
N GLU A 62 -5.43 5.06 -10.91
CA GLU A 62 -4.68 6.32 -10.85
C GLU A 62 -5.12 7.15 -9.64
N GLU A 63 -6.41 7.08 -9.29
CA GLU A 63 -6.95 7.68 -8.06
C GLU A 63 -6.38 6.97 -6.83
N LEU A 64 -6.28 5.65 -6.80
CA LEU A 64 -5.66 4.90 -5.69
C LEU A 64 -4.19 5.27 -5.48
N CYS A 65 -3.35 5.27 -6.53
CA CYS A 65 -1.95 5.66 -6.38
C CYS A 65 -1.84 7.14 -5.92
N CYS A 66 -2.76 8.03 -6.34
CA CYS A 66 -2.84 9.40 -5.80
C CYS A 66 -3.22 9.43 -4.31
N VAL A 67 -4.23 8.65 -3.90
CA VAL A 67 -4.65 8.55 -2.49
C VAL A 67 -3.49 8.05 -1.64
N ALA A 68 -2.85 6.94 -1.99
CA ALA A 68 -1.73 6.39 -1.23
C ALA A 68 -0.56 7.39 -1.11
N HIS A 69 -0.26 8.14 -2.17
CA HIS A 69 0.77 9.18 -2.15
C HIS A 69 0.47 10.28 -1.13
N HIS A 70 -0.75 10.84 -1.14
CA HIS A 70 -1.09 11.96 -0.26
C HIS A 70 -1.51 11.52 1.16
N SER A 71 -1.99 10.29 1.32
CA SER A 71 -2.36 9.73 2.62
C SER A 71 -1.14 9.38 3.48
N SER A 72 -0.18 8.65 2.91
CA SER A 72 0.96 8.12 3.70
C SER A 72 2.32 8.29 3.04
N SER A 73 2.38 8.84 1.82
CA SER A 73 3.56 8.77 0.95
C SER A 73 4.00 7.33 0.69
N PHE A 74 3.02 6.44 0.46
CA PHE A 74 3.23 5.01 0.22
C PHE A 74 3.90 4.27 1.38
N LYS A 75 3.87 4.83 2.61
CA LYS A 75 4.48 4.19 3.77
C LYS A 75 3.59 3.03 4.25
N PRO A 76 4.06 1.77 4.17
CA PRO A 76 3.37 0.67 4.83
C PRO A 76 3.35 0.89 6.34
N CYS A 77 2.44 0.20 7.03
CA CYS A 77 2.39 0.21 8.50
C CYS A 77 2.27 1.59 9.14
N HIS A 78 1.76 2.57 8.39
CA HIS A 78 1.51 3.90 8.90
C HIS A 78 0.22 3.86 9.72
N ARG A 79 0.34 4.13 11.02
CA ARG A 79 -0.78 4.19 11.94
C ARG A 79 -0.87 5.56 12.60
N THR A 80 -2.09 6.07 12.70
CA THR A 80 -2.47 7.16 13.61
C THR A 80 -3.54 6.65 14.60
N ASP A 81 -4.10 7.52 15.44
CA ASP A 81 -5.13 7.08 16.40
C ASP A 81 -6.43 6.58 15.72
N GLU A 82 -6.70 7.06 14.50
CA GLU A 82 -7.95 6.79 13.79
C GLU A 82 -7.76 6.13 12.43
N TYR A 83 -6.54 6.11 11.88
CA TYR A 83 -6.28 5.69 10.51
C TYR A 83 -5.13 4.69 10.38
N TYR A 84 -5.29 3.74 9.46
CA TYR A 84 -4.43 2.57 9.31
C TYR A 84 -3.99 2.36 7.87
N GLY A 85 -2.76 1.85 7.71
CA GLY A 85 -2.23 1.36 6.45
C GLY A 85 -1.91 2.46 5.44
N VAL A 86 -1.60 2.04 4.21
CA VAL A 86 -1.05 2.92 3.18
C VAL A 86 -2.06 3.94 2.66
N PHE A 87 -3.35 3.58 2.68
CA PHE A 87 -4.45 4.46 2.28
C PHE A 87 -5.05 5.27 3.43
N GLN A 88 -4.55 5.11 4.66
CA GLN A 88 -5.10 5.75 5.87
C GLN A 88 -6.61 5.49 6.00
N LEU A 89 -6.97 4.21 6.16
CA LEU A 89 -8.36 3.75 6.32
C LEU A 89 -8.83 3.96 7.76
N SER A 90 -10.03 4.52 7.94
CA SER A 90 -10.56 4.89 9.25
C SER A 90 -11.12 3.70 10.03
N ASN A 91 -10.73 3.57 11.30
CA ASN A 91 -11.33 2.62 12.25
C ASN A 91 -12.79 2.92 12.61
N ARG A 92 -13.30 4.11 12.26
CA ARG A 92 -14.71 4.47 12.48
C ARG A 92 -15.61 4.01 11.34
N GLN A 93 -15.07 3.78 10.15
CA GLN A 93 -15.86 3.50 8.94
C GLN A 93 -15.44 2.20 8.23
N HIS A 94 -14.15 1.97 8.04
CA HIS A 94 -13.67 1.00 7.05
C HIS A 94 -13.32 -0.36 7.65
N CYS A 95 -12.67 -0.39 8.82
CA CYS A 95 -12.22 -1.61 9.49
C CYS A 95 -12.68 -1.64 10.95
N GLU A 96 -12.58 -2.80 11.59
CA GLU A 96 -12.88 -3.03 13.00
C GLU A 96 -11.67 -2.77 13.89
N ASP A 97 -11.89 -2.05 14.99
CA ASP A 97 -10.87 -1.68 15.98
C ASP A 97 -11.45 -1.87 17.40
N PRO A 98 -10.68 -2.46 18.34
CA PRO A 98 -11.18 -2.70 19.69
C PRO A 98 -11.53 -1.43 20.47
N LYS A 99 -10.94 -0.29 20.11
CA LYS A 99 -11.17 1.02 20.76
C LYS A 99 -12.48 1.68 20.28
N TYR A 100 -12.91 1.42 19.05
CA TYR A 100 -14.07 2.06 18.44
C TYR A 100 -14.94 1.07 17.67
N LYS A 101 -16.24 1.00 18.01
CA LYS A 101 -17.22 0.26 17.22
C LYS A 101 -17.62 1.04 15.95
N GLY A 102 -16.79 0.93 14.93
CA GLY A 102 -17.02 1.49 13.60
C GLY A 102 -18.00 0.68 12.75
N LYS A 103 -18.20 1.10 11.48
CA LYS A 103 -19.07 0.40 10.53
C LYS A 103 -18.46 -0.86 9.92
N ASN A 104 -17.14 -1.00 9.96
CA ASN A 104 -16.38 -2.11 9.38
C ASN A 104 -16.80 -2.44 7.93
N GLN A 105 -16.84 -1.42 7.04
CA GLN A 105 -17.29 -1.60 5.65
C GLN A 105 -16.48 -2.65 4.86
N CYS A 106 -15.22 -2.87 5.21
CA CYS A 106 -14.35 -3.84 4.57
C CYS A 106 -14.35 -5.20 5.27
N ASN A 107 -15.15 -5.39 6.32
CA ASN A 107 -15.27 -6.63 7.08
C ASN A 107 -13.91 -7.22 7.51
N MET A 108 -13.05 -6.37 8.06
CA MET A 108 -11.67 -6.72 8.41
C MET A 108 -11.21 -5.99 9.66
N VAL A 109 -10.22 -6.55 10.35
CA VAL A 109 -9.58 -5.93 11.52
C VAL A 109 -8.56 -4.89 11.05
N CYS A 110 -8.54 -3.71 11.66
CA CYS A 110 -7.66 -2.61 11.25
C CYS A 110 -6.17 -2.94 11.34
N GLU A 111 -5.78 -3.79 12.29
CA GLU A 111 -4.40 -4.27 12.43
C GLU A 111 -3.90 -5.06 11.21
N ASN A 112 -4.78 -5.64 10.40
CA ASN A 112 -4.38 -6.34 9.18
C ASN A 112 -3.70 -5.39 8.18
N LEU A 113 -4.12 -4.11 8.15
CA LEU A 113 -3.55 -3.07 7.29
C LEU A 113 -2.14 -2.61 7.70
N LEU A 114 -1.60 -3.14 8.80
CA LEU A 114 -0.28 -2.76 9.34
C LEU A 114 0.76 -3.81 9.01
N ASN A 115 0.89 -4.10 7.71
CA ASN A 115 1.87 -5.06 7.22
C ASN A 115 2.49 -4.61 5.87
N LEU A 116 3.33 -5.43 5.24
CA LEU A 116 3.99 -5.10 3.96
C LEU A 116 3.31 -5.72 2.72
N ASP A 117 2.36 -6.62 2.94
CA ASP A 117 1.37 -7.07 1.97
C ASP A 117 0.26 -6.02 1.92
N PHE A 118 -0.01 -5.51 0.72
CA PHE A 118 -0.99 -4.45 0.49
C PHE A 118 -2.28 -4.98 -0.14
N ASP A 119 -2.42 -6.29 -0.32
CA ASP A 119 -3.57 -6.85 -1.03
C ASP A 119 -4.89 -6.50 -0.32
N ASP A 120 -4.92 -6.56 1.01
CA ASP A 120 -6.09 -6.19 1.81
C ASP A 120 -6.29 -4.67 1.87
N ASP A 121 -5.22 -3.88 2.00
CA ASP A 121 -5.25 -2.42 1.83
C ASP A 121 -5.91 -2.00 0.50
N VAL A 122 -5.43 -2.57 -0.61
CA VAL A 122 -5.88 -2.28 -1.97
C VAL A 122 -7.31 -2.73 -2.17
N LYS A 123 -7.68 -3.94 -1.76
CA LYS A 123 -9.05 -4.46 -1.87
C LYS A 123 -10.04 -3.55 -1.14
N CYS A 124 -9.73 -3.15 0.09
CA CYS A 124 -10.59 -2.27 0.88
C CYS A 124 -10.69 -0.86 0.24
N ALA A 125 -9.57 -0.25 -0.12
CA ALA A 125 -9.57 1.09 -0.72
C ALA A 125 -10.30 1.12 -2.07
N PHE A 126 -10.09 0.11 -2.92
CA PHE A 126 -10.78 -0.04 -4.19
C PHE A 126 -12.29 -0.23 -4.00
N HIS A 127 -12.70 -1.06 -3.02
CA HIS A 127 -14.10 -1.22 -2.66
C HIS A 127 -14.73 0.12 -2.28
N ILE A 128 -14.11 0.87 -1.37
CA ILE A 128 -14.57 2.19 -0.92
C ILE A 128 -14.68 3.18 -2.09
N LEU A 129 -13.69 3.24 -2.98
CA LEU A 129 -13.77 4.13 -4.14
C LEU A 129 -14.93 3.75 -5.07
N LYS A 130 -15.21 2.45 -5.26
CA LYS A 130 -16.36 2.01 -6.05
C LYS A 130 -17.70 2.41 -5.44
N ILE A 131 -17.86 2.31 -4.11
CA ILE A 131 -19.17 2.52 -3.46
C ILE A 131 -19.41 3.97 -3.01
N ASN A 132 -18.37 4.66 -2.55
CA ASN A 132 -18.44 6.00 -1.95
C ASN A 132 -17.75 7.07 -2.79
N GLY A 133 -16.93 6.67 -3.77
CA GLY A 133 -16.07 7.57 -4.53
C GLY A 133 -14.93 8.15 -3.68
N ILE A 134 -14.13 9.01 -4.31
CA ILE A 134 -12.99 9.70 -3.70
C ILE A 134 -13.39 10.64 -2.55
N GLY A 135 -14.68 10.97 -2.42
CA GLY A 135 -15.23 11.81 -1.34
C GLY A 135 -15.01 11.26 0.07
N THR A 136 -14.71 9.97 0.22
CA THR A 136 -14.25 9.39 1.49
C THR A 136 -12.95 10.04 1.95
N TRP A 137 -12.02 10.30 1.04
CA TRP A 137 -10.80 11.07 1.29
C TRP A 137 -11.06 12.55 0.99
N LYS A 138 -11.93 13.19 1.79
CA LYS A 138 -12.39 14.58 1.57
C LYS A 138 -11.25 15.58 1.27
N HIS A 139 -10.13 15.47 1.98
CA HIS A 139 -8.98 16.34 1.82
C HIS A 139 -8.16 16.08 0.54
N LEU A 140 -8.39 14.93 -0.10
CA LEU A 140 -7.73 14.51 -1.34
C LEU A 140 -8.63 14.62 -2.56
N ALA A 141 -9.95 14.72 -2.40
CA ALA A 141 -10.90 14.78 -3.50
C ALA A 141 -10.50 15.85 -4.55
N THR A 142 -10.14 17.07 -4.13
CA THR A 142 -9.73 18.11 -5.08
C THR A 142 -8.43 17.79 -5.83
N LYS A 143 -7.49 17.07 -5.20
CA LYS A 143 -6.20 16.70 -5.80
C LYS A 143 -6.29 15.46 -6.69
N CYS A 144 -7.02 14.45 -6.25
CA CYS A 144 -7.07 13.13 -6.88
C CYS A 144 -8.27 12.93 -7.82
N GLN A 145 -9.29 13.80 -7.77
CA GLN A 145 -10.42 13.76 -8.71
C GLN A 145 -10.19 14.65 -9.95
N HIS A 146 -9.47 15.77 -9.80
CA HIS A 146 -9.32 16.80 -10.85
C HIS A 146 -7.86 17.06 -11.25
N GLY A 147 -6.89 16.33 -10.68
CA GLY A 147 -5.46 16.49 -10.97
C GLY A 147 -4.97 15.62 -12.13
N ASP A 148 -3.74 15.87 -12.60
CA ASP A 148 -3.05 14.98 -13.54
C ASP A 148 -2.55 13.72 -12.82
N LEU A 149 -3.38 12.67 -12.88
CA LEU A 149 -3.08 11.40 -12.22
C LEU A 149 -2.03 10.56 -12.94
N ARG A 150 -1.70 10.89 -14.20
CA ARG A 150 -0.70 10.15 -14.99
C ARG A 150 0.69 10.23 -14.37
N SER A 151 0.96 11.27 -13.60
CA SER A 151 2.21 11.44 -12.86
C SER A 151 2.44 10.33 -11.82
N TYR A 152 1.39 9.84 -11.17
CA TYR A 152 1.47 8.79 -10.14
C TYR A 152 1.69 7.39 -10.71
N ILE A 153 1.24 7.16 -11.95
CA ILE A 153 1.40 5.88 -12.66
C ILE A 153 2.54 5.90 -13.68
N ARG A 154 3.41 6.91 -13.67
CA ARG A 154 4.52 7.02 -14.61
C ARG A 154 5.52 5.88 -14.40
N GLY A 155 5.72 5.06 -15.43
CA GLY A 155 6.60 3.88 -15.35
C GLY A 155 5.95 2.64 -14.72
N CYS A 156 4.63 2.68 -14.54
CA CYS A 156 3.80 1.53 -14.20
C CYS A 156 3.34 0.85 -15.49
N HIS A 157 3.17 -0.48 -15.47
CA HIS A 157 2.64 -1.21 -16.63
C HIS A 157 1.11 -1.08 -16.65
N THR A 158 0.62 0.03 -17.19
CA THR A 158 -0.82 0.25 -17.38
C THR A 158 -1.25 -0.32 -18.73
N GLY A 159 -2.27 -1.17 -18.74
CA GLY A 159 -2.82 -1.72 -19.99
C GLY A 159 -2.30 -3.10 -20.39
N CYS A 160 -2.13 -3.99 -19.42
CA CYS A 160 -2.05 -5.41 -19.75
C CYS A 160 -3.36 -5.87 -20.41
N GLN A 161 -3.24 -6.59 -21.51
CA GLN A 161 -4.35 -7.09 -22.31
C GLN A 161 -4.36 -8.61 -22.27
N GLU A 162 -5.54 -9.22 -22.36
CA GLU A 162 -5.61 -10.65 -22.65
C GLU A 162 -5.06 -10.92 -24.06
N THR A 163 -4.04 -11.77 -24.14
CA THR A 163 -3.48 -12.28 -25.38
C THR A 163 -3.20 -13.76 -25.18
N ASN A 164 -3.82 -14.63 -25.99
CA ASN A 164 -3.67 -16.10 -25.90
C ASN A 164 -3.91 -16.63 -24.47
N ASP A 165 -5.05 -16.26 -23.87
CA ASP A 165 -5.47 -16.67 -22.52
C ASP A 165 -4.48 -16.29 -21.39
N LYS A 166 -3.65 -15.28 -21.64
CA LYS A 166 -2.69 -14.73 -20.66
C LYS A 166 -2.77 -13.22 -20.67
N LEU A 167 -2.81 -12.59 -19.49
CA LEU A 167 -2.67 -11.14 -19.41
C LEU A 167 -1.22 -10.73 -19.56
N GLN A 168 -0.94 -9.89 -20.55
CA GLN A 168 0.40 -9.49 -20.93
C GLN A 168 0.48 -8.00 -21.27
N PHE A 169 1.63 -7.40 -21.01
CA PHE A 169 1.98 -6.04 -21.44
C PHE A 169 3.36 -6.08 -22.09
N ASN A 170 3.46 -5.72 -23.38
CA ASN A 170 4.71 -5.78 -24.15
C ASN A 170 5.47 -7.12 -24.01
N GLY A 171 4.73 -8.25 -23.98
CA GLY A 171 5.30 -9.60 -23.87
C GLY A 171 5.73 -10.03 -22.47
N LEU A 172 5.56 -9.18 -21.45
CA LEU A 172 5.71 -9.57 -20.04
C LEU A 172 4.39 -10.12 -19.51
N LEU A 173 4.43 -11.27 -18.82
CA LEU A 173 3.27 -11.81 -18.10
C LEU A 173 2.89 -10.86 -16.97
N CYS A 174 1.61 -10.51 -16.92
CA CYS A 174 1.03 -9.82 -15.80
C CYS A 174 0.46 -10.87 -14.84
N GLU A 175 0.74 -10.74 -13.54
CA GLU A 175 0.24 -11.69 -12.54
C GLU A 175 -1.25 -11.44 -12.30
N ASN A 176 -2.05 -12.51 -12.44
CA ASN A 176 -3.48 -12.52 -12.22
C ASN A 176 -3.80 -12.95 -10.79
N GLU A 177 -3.49 -12.16 -9.77
CA GLU A 177 -4.04 -12.42 -8.44
C GLU A 177 -4.59 -11.15 -7.81
N MET A 178 -5.81 -10.80 -8.23
CA MET A 178 -6.76 -10.19 -7.32
C MET A 178 -8.08 -10.95 -7.49
N SER A 179 -8.08 -12.21 -7.07
CA SER A 179 -9.30 -13.01 -6.93
C SER A 179 -10.18 -12.35 -5.86
N LEU A 180 -11.33 -11.85 -6.33
CA LEU A 180 -12.48 -11.43 -5.54
C LEU A 180 -13.03 -12.58 -4.70
#